data_AF-A0A131YXN1-F1
#
_entry.id   AF-A0A131YXN1-F1
#
_cell.length_a   1.000
_cell.length_b   1.000
_cell.length_c   1.000
_cell.angle_alpha   90.00
_cell.angle_beta   90.00
_cell.angle_gamma   90.00
#
_symmetry.space_group_name_H-M   'P 1'
#
loop_
_entity.id
_entity.type
_entity.pdbx_description
1 polymer ?
#
loop_
_entity_poly.entity_id
_entity_poly.type
_entity_poly.pdbx_seq_one_letter_code
_entity_poly.pdbx_strand_id
1 'polypeptide(L)'
;MARKLILAILLLASSLTVLECAFSFFRRRAYKIHKFVDSKEPIWTYTTSRRTDILCEVDVMMNISATAIFFTRSSYDRKGRTSAVLRGEFHQRRKKHMLVHTQEITGGVYDLHEEMLYMSSDHSCAVFMVTRLFGGTFRSYDLRLRNSSVAKGPRKDCVRKLKRRDRRVQVIYRPMCQDILHSKAPTTMPNSTVKG
;
A
#
# COMPACT_ATOMS: atom_id res chain seq x y z
N MET A 1 -56.82 4.39 22.23
CA MET A 1 -55.93 4.84 21.13
C MET A 1 -54.44 4.80 21.48
N ALA A 2 -54.03 5.15 22.71
CA ALA A 2 -52.62 5.20 23.13
C ALA A 2 -51.81 3.90 22.93
N ARG A 3 -52.40 2.71 23.21
CA ARG A 3 -51.72 1.41 23.02
C ARG A 3 -51.27 1.13 21.58
N LYS A 4 -52.10 1.50 20.59
CA LYS A 4 -51.76 1.32 19.17
C LYS A 4 -50.62 2.25 18.73
N LEU A 5 -50.57 3.45 19.32
CA LEU A 5 -49.52 4.44 19.06
C LEU A 5 -48.16 3.98 19.62
N ILE A 6 -48.14 3.40 20.83
CA ILE A 6 -46.91 2.89 21.47
C ILE A 6 -46.33 1.70 20.68
N LEU A 7 -47.17 0.78 20.22
CA LEU A 7 -46.73 -0.34 19.37
C LEU A 7 -46.14 0.14 18.04
N ALA A 8 -46.75 1.15 17.41
CA ALA A 8 -46.23 1.73 16.17
C ALA A 8 -44.84 2.38 16.38
N ILE A 9 -44.65 3.10 17.49
CA ILE A 9 -43.36 3.73 17.83
C ILE A 9 -42.27 2.68 18.09
N LEU A 10 -42.58 1.60 18.81
CA LEU A 10 -41.61 0.53 19.07
C LEU A 10 -41.22 -0.23 17.79
N LEU A 11 -42.19 -0.48 16.89
CA LEU A 11 -41.93 -1.09 15.60
C LEU A 11 -41.07 -0.19 14.70
N LEU A 12 -41.32 1.13 14.69
CA LEU A 12 -40.51 2.10 13.97
C LEU A 12 -39.09 2.22 14.54
N ALA A 13 -38.93 2.25 15.87
CA ALA A 13 -37.62 2.27 16.50
C ALA A 13 -36.82 0.99 16.18
N SER A 14 -37.48 -0.18 16.23
CA SER A 14 -36.86 -1.44 15.86
C SER A 14 -36.45 -1.49 14.38
N SER A 15 -37.26 -0.96 13.47
CA SER A 15 -36.93 -0.94 12.04
C SER A 15 -35.80 0.05 11.72
N LEU A 16 -35.73 1.20 12.40
CA LEU A 16 -34.61 2.14 12.28
C LEU A 16 -33.28 1.52 12.75
N THR A 17 -33.27 0.83 13.90
CA THR A 17 -32.04 0.19 14.42
C THR A 17 -31.53 -0.94 13.51
N VAL A 18 -32.44 -1.71 12.90
CA VAL A 18 -32.09 -2.75 11.91
C VAL A 18 -31.55 -2.12 10.63
N LEU A 19 -32.11 -0.99 10.18
CA LEU A 19 -31.67 -0.26 8.99
C LEU A 19 -30.26 0.36 9.17
N GLU A 20 -29.97 0.93 10.34
CA GLU A 20 -28.63 1.45 10.67
C GLU A 20 -27.58 0.35 10.77
N CYS A 21 -27.93 -0.81 11.37
CA CYS A 21 -27.03 -1.95 11.46
C CYS A 21 -26.77 -2.59 10.09
N ALA A 22 -27.80 -2.67 9.24
CA ALA A 22 -27.66 -3.12 7.86
C ALA A 22 -26.79 -2.15 7.04
N PHE A 23 -26.97 -0.83 7.18
CA PHE A 23 -26.16 0.17 6.48
C PHE A 23 -24.67 0.13 6.87
N SER A 24 -24.37 -0.13 8.14
CA SER A 24 -23.00 -0.39 8.63
C SER A 24 -22.36 -1.62 7.97
N PHE A 25 -23.16 -2.65 7.69
CA PHE A 25 -22.72 -3.86 6.99
C PHE A 25 -22.55 -3.66 5.46
N PHE A 26 -23.32 -2.75 4.84
CA PHE A 26 -23.36 -2.52 3.39
C PHE A 26 -22.24 -1.65 2.79
N ARG A 27 -21.29 -1.13 3.56
CA ARG A 27 -20.08 -0.48 2.99
C ARG A 27 -18.79 -1.13 3.48
N ARG A 28 -18.64 -2.43 3.28
CA ARG A 28 -17.30 -2.97 2.97
C ARG A 28 -16.85 -2.34 1.65
N ARG A 29 -16.30 -1.12 1.69
CA ARG A 29 -15.76 -0.42 0.51
C ARG A 29 -14.89 -1.42 -0.25
N ALA A 30 -15.32 -1.79 -1.45
CA ALA A 30 -14.55 -2.64 -2.33
C ALA A 30 -13.33 -1.83 -2.77
N TYR A 31 -12.24 -1.96 -2.02
CA TYR A 31 -11.01 -1.26 -2.36
C TYR A 31 -10.48 -1.78 -3.69
N LYS A 32 -10.07 -0.86 -4.57
CA LYS A 32 -9.33 -1.17 -5.78
C LYS A 32 -7.91 -0.66 -5.57
N ILE A 33 -6.90 -1.53 -5.67
CA ILE A 33 -5.50 -1.18 -5.47
C ILE A 33 -5.08 -0.01 -6.37
N HIS A 34 -5.56 -0.03 -7.62
CA HIS A 34 -5.43 1.05 -8.59
C HIS A 34 -5.79 2.43 -8.02
N LYS A 35 -6.84 2.56 -7.21
CA LYS A 35 -7.23 3.88 -6.67
C LYS A 35 -6.19 4.48 -5.72
N PHE A 36 -5.40 3.64 -5.05
CA PHE A 36 -4.38 4.11 -4.13
C PHE A 36 -3.06 4.37 -4.85
N VAL A 37 -2.65 3.49 -5.76
CA VAL A 37 -1.36 3.61 -6.46
C VAL A 37 -1.39 4.59 -7.62
N ASP A 38 -2.57 4.88 -8.18
CA ASP A 38 -2.76 5.97 -9.14
C ASP A 38 -2.62 7.32 -8.41
N SER A 39 -1.38 7.81 -8.40
CA SER A 39 -0.94 8.93 -7.59
C SER A 39 0.15 9.70 -8.32
N LYS A 40 0.02 11.02 -8.37
CA LYS A 40 1.09 11.93 -8.83
C LYS A 40 2.15 12.18 -7.77
N GLU A 41 1.84 11.90 -6.51
CA GLU A 41 2.76 12.06 -5.39
C GLU A 41 3.45 10.73 -5.05
N PRO A 42 4.71 10.77 -4.56
CA PRO A 42 5.39 9.59 -4.05
C PRO A 42 4.59 8.88 -2.96
N ILE A 43 4.72 7.56 -2.91
CA ILE A 43 4.09 6.72 -1.89
C ILE A 43 5.20 6.12 -1.02
N TRP A 44 5.19 6.45 0.26
CA TRP A 44 6.16 6.01 1.25
C TRP A 44 5.69 4.78 1.99
N THR A 45 6.52 3.76 2.13
CA THR A 45 6.32 2.75 3.16
C THR A 45 6.73 3.36 4.50
N TYR A 46 5.74 3.76 5.31
CA TYR A 46 5.99 4.44 6.58
C TYR A 46 6.34 3.43 7.70
N THR A 47 5.62 2.32 7.74
CA THR A 47 5.80 1.25 8.72
C THR A 47 5.67 -0.10 8.06
N THR A 48 6.49 -1.07 8.45
CA THR A 48 6.42 -2.44 7.93
C THR A 48 6.55 -3.47 9.04
N SER A 49 5.93 -4.65 8.88
CA SER A 49 6.18 -5.82 9.72
C SER A 49 7.35 -6.67 9.24
N ARG A 50 7.94 -6.31 8.08
CA ARG A 50 9.14 -6.95 7.57
C ARG A 50 10.30 -6.67 8.51
N ARG A 51 11.00 -7.73 8.95
CA ARG A 51 12.31 -7.57 9.62
C ARG A 51 13.32 -7.14 8.57
N THR A 52 13.76 -5.88 8.62
CA THR A 52 14.67 -5.30 7.62
C THR A 52 15.46 -4.15 8.23
N ASP A 53 16.65 -3.92 7.70
CA ASP A 53 17.46 -2.73 7.93
C ASP A 53 17.24 -1.64 6.87
N ILE A 54 16.34 -1.87 5.92
CA ILE A 54 15.95 -0.89 4.89
C ILE A 54 15.21 0.29 5.52
N LEU A 55 15.56 1.49 5.10
CA LEU A 55 14.93 2.77 5.42
C LEU A 55 14.43 3.48 4.17
N CYS A 56 13.51 4.42 4.34
CA CYS A 56 13.09 5.35 3.29
C CYS A 56 12.59 4.69 2.00
N GLU A 57 11.92 3.53 2.11
CA GLU A 57 11.33 2.87 0.96
C GLU A 57 10.19 3.72 0.38
N VAL A 58 10.33 4.09 -0.90
CA VAL A 58 9.42 4.97 -1.62
C VAL A 58 9.17 4.48 -3.04
N ASP A 59 7.92 4.57 -3.46
CA ASP A 59 7.48 4.33 -4.83
C ASP A 59 7.16 5.66 -5.52
N VAL A 60 7.84 5.92 -6.64
CA VAL A 60 7.57 7.05 -7.52
C VAL A 60 6.94 6.52 -8.81
N MET A 61 5.66 6.83 -9.00
CA MET A 61 4.87 6.34 -10.13
C MET A 61 5.27 7.05 -11.42
N MET A 62 5.46 6.29 -12.50
CA MET A 62 5.87 6.83 -13.81
C MET A 62 4.72 6.87 -14.79
N ASN A 63 4.07 5.72 -15.01
CA ASN A 63 2.90 5.62 -15.86
C ASN A 63 1.95 4.53 -15.35
N ILE A 64 0.68 4.63 -15.74
CA ILE A 64 -0.37 3.71 -15.33
C ILE A 64 -1.34 3.48 -16.49
N SER A 65 -1.84 2.26 -16.60
CA SER A 65 -2.89 1.85 -17.51
C SER A 65 -3.97 1.06 -16.76
N ALA A 66 -5.01 0.63 -17.46
CA ALA A 66 -6.05 -0.21 -16.88
C ALA A 66 -5.54 -1.57 -16.34
N THR A 67 -4.39 -2.05 -16.84
CA THR A 67 -3.86 -3.39 -16.56
C THR A 67 -2.54 -3.38 -15.81
N ALA A 68 -1.77 -2.29 -15.86
CA ALA A 68 -0.46 -2.23 -15.22
C ALA A 68 -0.09 -0.83 -14.74
N ILE A 69 0.90 -0.76 -13.86
CA ILE A 69 1.56 0.45 -13.40
C ILE A 69 3.07 0.24 -13.47
N PHE A 70 3.81 1.29 -13.80
CA PHE A 70 5.26 1.30 -13.75
C PHE A 70 5.71 2.36 -12.76
N PHE A 71 6.67 2.00 -11.91
CA PHE A 71 7.15 2.87 -10.85
C PHE A 71 8.61 2.57 -10.51
N THR A 72 9.31 3.58 -10.01
CA THR A 72 10.65 3.39 -9.44
C THR A 72 10.51 3.21 -7.93
N ARG A 73 10.97 2.08 -7.41
CA ARG A 73 11.12 1.86 -5.97
C ARG A 73 12.53 2.18 -5.56
N SER A 74 12.70 3.10 -4.60
CA SER A 74 13.99 3.47 -4.02
C SER A 74 13.99 3.26 -2.51
N SER A 75 15.15 2.96 -1.94
CA SER A 75 15.32 2.86 -0.49
C SER A 75 16.79 3.03 -0.10
N TYR A 76 17.06 3.24 1.19
CA TYR A 76 18.39 3.17 1.76
C TYR A 76 18.59 1.85 2.50
N ASP A 77 19.74 1.22 2.31
CA ASP A 77 20.24 0.12 3.12
C ASP A 77 21.69 0.44 3.58
N ARG A 78 22.37 -0.54 4.20
CA ARG A 78 23.75 -0.36 4.69
C ARG A 78 24.77 -0.04 3.60
N LYS A 79 24.48 -0.37 2.34
CA LYS A 79 25.33 -0.11 1.17
C LYS A 79 25.02 1.23 0.50
N GLY A 80 24.00 1.95 0.99
CA GLY A 80 23.56 3.23 0.45
C GLY A 80 22.21 3.11 -0.25
N ARG A 81 22.02 3.90 -1.30
CA ARG A 81 20.75 3.95 -2.04
C ARG A 81 20.66 2.81 -3.04
N THR A 82 19.54 2.10 -2.99
CA THR A 82 19.15 1.14 -4.02
C THR A 82 17.89 1.65 -4.73
N SER A 83 17.84 1.52 -6.06
CA SER A 83 16.70 1.89 -6.89
C SER A 83 16.43 0.82 -7.94
N ALA A 84 15.16 0.52 -8.20
CA ALA A 84 14.75 -0.42 -9.25
C ALA A 84 13.48 0.09 -9.95
N VAL A 85 13.42 -0.09 -11.27
CA VAL A 85 12.21 0.11 -12.06
C VAL A 85 11.37 -1.16 -12.00
N LEU A 86 10.14 -1.03 -11.52
CA LEU A 86 9.23 -2.12 -11.27
C LEU A 86 7.96 -1.97 -12.11
N ARG A 87 7.42 -3.12 -12.51
CA ARG A 87 6.12 -3.24 -13.14
C ARG A 87 5.17 -3.92 -12.16
N GLY A 88 4.02 -3.29 -11.91
CA GLY A 88 2.90 -3.85 -11.17
C GLY A 88 1.76 -4.21 -12.11
N GLU A 89 1.36 -5.47 -12.17
CA GLU A 89 0.26 -5.96 -12.99
C GLU A 89 -1.01 -6.12 -12.16
N PHE A 90 -2.07 -5.40 -12.52
CA PHE A 90 -3.33 -5.44 -11.80
C PHE A 90 -4.10 -6.72 -12.09
N HIS A 91 -4.54 -7.39 -11.04
CA HIS A 91 -5.38 -8.58 -11.22
C HIS A 91 -6.77 -8.18 -11.72
N GLN A 92 -7.18 -8.73 -12.87
CA GLN A 92 -8.43 -8.35 -13.53
C GLN A 92 -9.68 -8.63 -12.69
N ARG A 93 -9.76 -9.78 -12.01
CA ARG A 93 -10.91 -10.13 -11.15
C ARG A 93 -10.72 -9.65 -9.71
N ARG A 94 -9.55 -9.89 -9.12
CA ARG A 94 -9.26 -9.55 -7.73
C ARG A 94 -8.70 -8.13 -7.63
N LYS A 95 -9.57 -7.11 -7.69
CA LYS A 95 -9.19 -5.69 -7.81
C LYS A 95 -8.31 -5.12 -6.67
N LYS A 96 -8.06 -5.87 -5.59
CA LYS A 96 -7.14 -5.51 -4.50
C LYS A 96 -5.71 -5.99 -4.72
N HIS A 97 -5.48 -6.80 -5.75
CA HIS A 97 -4.25 -7.54 -5.96
C HIS A 97 -3.46 -6.98 -7.14
N MET A 98 -2.14 -6.96 -6.99
CA MET A 98 -1.22 -6.80 -8.10
C MET A 98 0.01 -7.70 -7.95
N LEU A 99 0.58 -8.11 -9.07
CA LEU A 99 1.88 -8.78 -9.12
C LEU A 99 2.93 -7.73 -9.46
N VAL A 100 3.96 -7.60 -8.62
CA VAL A 100 5.11 -6.73 -8.87
C VAL A 100 6.28 -7.60 -9.28
N HIS A 101 7.07 -7.12 -10.25
CA HIS A 101 8.33 -7.71 -10.68
C HIS A 101 9.24 -6.64 -11.31
N THR A 102 10.54 -6.95 -11.40
CA THR A 102 11.49 -6.16 -12.18
C THR A 102 11.23 -6.34 -13.67
N GLN A 103 11.35 -5.26 -14.46
CA GLN A 103 11.06 -5.31 -15.90
C GLN A 103 12.00 -6.23 -16.69
N GLU A 104 13.23 -6.42 -16.21
CA GLU A 104 14.28 -7.15 -16.92
C GLU A 104 14.41 -8.63 -16.51
N ILE A 105 13.89 -9.03 -15.33
CA ILE A 105 14.10 -10.36 -14.76
C ILE A 105 12.85 -10.80 -13.98
N THR A 106 12.28 -11.95 -14.33
CA THR A 106 11.35 -12.72 -13.49
C THR A 106 12.13 -13.72 -12.64
N GLY A 107 11.68 -14.00 -11.42
CA GLY A 107 12.40 -14.83 -10.44
C GLY A 107 13.34 -14.04 -9.53
N GLY A 108 13.21 -12.71 -9.48
CA GLY A 108 14.08 -11.83 -8.69
C GLY A 108 13.52 -11.48 -7.29
N VAL A 109 14.28 -10.70 -6.52
CA VAL A 109 13.90 -10.20 -5.17
C VAL A 109 12.57 -9.43 -5.18
N TYR A 110 12.18 -8.88 -6.35
CA TYR A 110 10.97 -8.11 -6.55
C TYR A 110 9.79 -8.90 -7.10
N ASP A 111 9.84 -10.23 -7.14
CA ASP A 111 8.65 -11.04 -7.40
C ASP A 111 7.73 -11.04 -6.17
N LEU A 112 6.82 -10.08 -6.16
CA LEU A 112 5.94 -9.80 -5.04
C LEU A 112 4.48 -9.91 -5.45
N HIS A 113 3.69 -10.64 -4.68
CA HIS A 113 2.24 -10.51 -4.73
C HIS A 113 1.79 -9.50 -3.66
N GLU A 114 1.26 -8.36 -4.10
CA GLU A 114 0.74 -7.31 -3.21
C GLU A 114 -0.78 -7.32 -3.15
N GLU A 115 -1.35 -7.31 -1.94
CA GLU A 115 -2.79 -7.17 -1.70
C GLU A 115 -3.07 -5.95 -0.81
N MET A 116 -3.92 -5.03 -1.28
CA MET A 116 -4.36 -3.90 -0.49
C MET A 116 -5.52 -4.27 0.44
N LEU A 117 -5.21 -4.35 1.73
CA LEU A 117 -6.13 -4.78 2.78
C LEU A 117 -7.06 -3.66 3.26
N TYR A 118 -6.58 -2.42 3.22
CA TYR A 118 -7.31 -1.26 3.71
C TYR A 118 -6.81 0.01 3.01
N MET A 119 -7.70 0.98 2.83
CA MET A 119 -7.40 2.33 2.41
C MET A 119 -8.25 3.30 3.23
N SER A 120 -7.63 4.39 3.72
CA SER A 120 -8.34 5.44 4.45
C SER A 120 -9.37 6.15 3.57
N SER A 121 -10.31 6.85 4.19
CA SER A 121 -11.42 7.48 3.47
C SER A 121 -10.97 8.64 2.56
N ASP A 122 -9.86 9.28 2.90
CA ASP A 122 -9.20 10.38 2.18
C ASP A 122 -8.02 9.90 1.31
N HIS A 123 -7.81 8.58 1.23
CA HIS A 123 -6.71 7.96 0.49
C HIS A 123 -5.29 8.34 0.94
N SER A 124 -5.14 9.04 2.07
CA SER A 124 -3.84 9.43 2.65
C SER A 124 -2.95 8.24 3.02
N CYS A 125 -3.56 7.12 3.43
CA CYS A 125 -2.83 5.91 3.80
C CYS A 125 -3.56 4.62 3.40
N ALA A 126 -2.78 3.56 3.26
CA ALA A 126 -3.27 2.22 2.98
C ALA A 126 -2.42 1.16 3.68
N VAL A 127 -3.01 -0.01 3.89
CA VAL A 127 -2.32 -1.19 4.45
C VAL A 127 -2.25 -2.26 3.37
N PHE A 128 -1.04 -2.70 3.09
CA PHE A 128 -0.72 -3.74 2.12
C PHE A 128 -0.27 -5.00 2.83
N MET A 129 -0.61 -6.14 2.24
CA MET A 129 0.08 -7.39 2.46
C MET A 129 1.03 -7.59 1.29
N VAL A 130 2.27 -7.95 1.58
CA VAL A 130 3.30 -8.24 0.57
C VAL A 130 3.75 -9.66 0.77
N THR A 131 3.61 -10.48 -0.26
CA THR A 131 4.09 -11.86 -0.28
C THR A 131 5.25 -11.95 -1.25
N ARG A 132 6.46 -12.24 -0.75
CA ARG A 132 7.63 -12.54 -1.55
C ARG A 132 7.55 -13.98 -2.05
N LEU A 133 7.80 -14.18 -3.34
CA LEU A 133 7.80 -15.50 -3.96
C LEU A 133 9.21 -16.10 -4.05
N PHE A 134 10.24 -15.25 -4.13
CA PHE A 134 11.63 -15.66 -4.18
C PHE A 134 12.19 -16.10 -2.82
N GLY A 135 12.94 -17.21 -2.80
CA GLY A 135 13.62 -17.72 -1.60
C GLY A 135 12.70 -18.32 -0.53
N GLY A 136 11.42 -18.59 -0.86
CA GLY A 136 10.38 -19.06 0.05
C GLY A 136 9.23 -18.07 0.19
N THR A 137 8.07 -18.54 0.65
CA THR A 137 6.88 -17.67 0.82
C THR A 137 6.98 -16.88 2.14
N PHE A 138 7.43 -15.63 2.04
CA PHE A 138 7.47 -14.70 3.18
C PHE A 138 6.41 -13.61 3.06
N ARG A 139 5.60 -13.46 4.10
CA ARG A 139 4.52 -12.48 4.15
C ARG A 139 4.83 -11.38 5.15
N SER A 140 4.73 -10.13 4.70
CA SER A 140 4.81 -8.94 5.53
C SER A 140 3.61 -8.03 5.31
N TYR A 141 3.48 -7.02 6.17
CA TYR A 141 2.44 -6.00 6.05
C TYR A 141 3.06 -4.62 6.11
N ASP A 142 2.66 -3.78 5.17
CA ASP A 142 3.16 -2.42 5.02
C ASP A 142 2.03 -1.42 5.23
N LEU A 143 2.29 -0.36 5.97
CA LEU A 143 1.46 0.83 6.05
C LEU A 143 2.12 1.89 5.18
N ARG A 144 1.46 2.21 4.07
CA ARG A 144 1.94 3.17 3.07
C ARG A 144 1.19 4.49 3.16
N LEU A 145 1.91 5.59 2.98
CA LEU A 145 1.40 6.96 3.01
C LEU A 145 1.67 7.64 1.68
N ARG A 146 0.73 8.47 1.25
CA ARG A 146 1.00 9.43 0.18
C ARG A 146 1.83 10.61 0.72
N ASN A 147 2.72 11.17 -0.09
CA ASN A 147 3.73 12.16 0.35
C ASN A 147 3.13 13.34 1.12
N SER A 148 2.02 13.90 0.65
CA SER A 148 1.28 15.00 1.28
C SER A 148 0.85 14.73 2.73
N SER A 149 0.76 13.48 3.11
CA SER A 149 0.28 13.06 4.44
C SER A 149 1.41 12.74 5.42
N VAL A 150 2.66 12.69 4.95
CA VAL A 150 3.78 12.17 5.74
C VAL A 150 4.14 13.07 6.91
N ALA A 151 4.10 14.40 6.73
CA ALA A 151 4.35 15.36 7.80
C ALA A 151 3.37 15.21 8.98
N LYS A 152 2.12 14.84 8.70
CA LYS A 152 1.08 14.59 9.72
C LYS A 152 1.17 13.17 10.31
N GLY A 153 1.83 12.26 9.62
CA GLY A 153 1.92 10.86 9.98
C GLY A 153 0.67 10.03 9.64
N PRO A 154 0.71 8.71 9.90
CA PRO A 154 -0.35 7.80 9.51
C PRO A 154 -1.63 8.03 10.33
N ARG A 155 -2.79 7.96 9.67
CA ARG A 155 -4.08 7.98 10.36
C ARG A 155 -4.21 6.80 11.34
N LYS A 156 -4.90 7.04 12.45
CA LYS A 156 -5.11 6.05 13.53
C LYS A 156 -5.81 4.77 13.05
N ASP A 157 -6.68 4.87 12.04
CA ASP A 157 -7.36 3.72 11.44
C ASP A 157 -6.39 2.82 10.65
N CYS A 158 -5.52 3.37 9.80
CA CYS A 158 -4.44 2.63 9.13
C CYS A 158 -3.53 1.93 10.13
N VAL A 159 -3.07 2.64 11.18
CA VAL A 159 -2.24 2.05 12.24
C VAL A 159 -2.96 0.88 12.92
N ARG A 160 -4.23 1.06 13.28
CA ARG A 160 -5.04 0.00 13.90
C ARG A 160 -5.22 -1.20 12.96
N LYS A 161 -5.40 -0.96 11.65
CA LYS A 161 -5.55 -2.03 10.65
C LYS A 161 -4.25 -2.80 10.46
N LEU A 162 -3.09 -2.13 10.44
CA LEU A 162 -1.78 -2.78 10.41
C LEU A 162 -1.55 -3.63 11.68
N LYS A 163 -1.73 -3.05 12.86
CA LYS A 163 -1.50 -3.74 14.15
C LYS A 163 -2.40 -4.96 14.39
N ARG A 164 -3.57 -5.00 13.73
CA ARG A 164 -4.44 -6.19 13.72
C ARG A 164 -3.89 -7.34 12.86
N ARG A 165 -2.99 -7.04 11.92
CA ARG A 165 -2.33 -8.04 11.07
C ARG A 165 -1.02 -8.52 11.66
N ASP A 166 -0.20 -7.60 12.15
CA ASP A 166 1.01 -7.92 12.90
C ASP A 166 1.30 -6.82 13.92
N ARG A 167 1.61 -7.21 15.16
CA ARG A 167 1.98 -6.27 16.24
C ARG A 167 3.46 -5.92 16.19
N ARG A 168 4.30 -6.77 15.60
CA ARG A 168 5.75 -6.58 15.47
C ARG A 168 6.01 -5.78 14.20
N VAL A 169 6.06 -4.47 14.35
CA VAL A 169 6.21 -3.53 13.24
C VAL A 169 7.29 -2.51 13.55
N GLN A 170 7.96 -2.02 12.51
CA GLN A 170 9.00 -1.02 12.59
C GLN A 170 8.68 0.16 11.67
N VAL A 171 8.95 1.37 12.15
CA VAL A 171 8.85 2.60 11.34
C VAL A 171 10.16 2.73 10.56
N ILE A 172 10.06 2.81 9.23
CA ILE A 172 11.22 2.91 8.34
C ILE A 172 11.32 4.28 7.65
N TYR A 173 10.28 5.12 7.80
CA TYR A 173 10.31 6.50 7.35
C TYR A 173 10.85 7.45 8.43
N ARG A 174 11.65 8.43 8.01
CA ARG A 174 12.20 9.52 8.81
C ARG A 174 12.17 10.81 7.97
N PRO A 175 12.20 12.01 8.58
CA PRO A 175 12.21 13.27 7.81
C PRO A 175 13.30 13.34 6.73
N MET A 176 14.52 12.87 7.03
CA MET A 176 15.64 12.79 6.06
C MET A 176 15.35 11.93 4.83
N CYS A 177 14.30 11.10 4.85
CA CYS A 177 13.96 10.29 3.70
C CYS A 177 13.61 11.13 2.47
N GLN A 178 13.10 12.36 2.65
CA GLN A 178 12.78 13.25 1.53
C GLN A 178 13.99 13.49 0.60
N ASP A 179 15.22 13.40 1.12
CA ASP A 179 16.46 13.58 0.37
C ASP A 179 16.64 12.52 -0.75
N ILE A 180 16.00 11.35 -0.62
CA ILE A 180 16.02 10.31 -1.65
C ILE A 180 15.33 10.76 -2.95
N LEU A 181 14.41 11.73 -2.87
CA LEU A 181 13.70 12.26 -4.03
C LEU A 181 14.57 13.23 -4.84
N HIS A 182 15.61 13.79 -4.22
CA HIS A 182 16.47 14.81 -4.81
C HIS A 182 17.84 14.27 -5.23
N SER A 183 18.31 13.19 -4.59
CA SER A 183 19.56 12.54 -4.99
C SER A 183 19.42 11.84 -6.35
N LYS A 184 20.47 11.91 -7.18
CA LYS A 184 20.59 11.03 -8.36
C LYS A 184 20.96 9.63 -7.86
N ALA A 185 20.33 8.59 -8.42
CA ALA A 185 20.78 7.22 -8.15
C ALA A 185 22.23 7.06 -8.64
N PRO A 186 23.09 6.28 -7.95
CA PRO A 186 24.39 5.93 -8.48
C PRO A 186 24.20 5.28 -9.85
N THR A 187 24.77 5.90 -10.88
CA THR A 187 24.65 5.40 -12.25
C THR A 187 25.66 4.27 -12.43
N THR A 188 25.30 3.04 -12.06
CA THR A 188 26.02 1.88 -12.58
C THR A 188 25.51 1.63 -13.99
N MET A 189 26.09 2.30 -14.99
CA MET A 189 25.89 1.91 -16.38
C MET A 189 26.49 0.51 -16.58
N PRO A 190 25.79 -0.43 -17.23
CA PRO A 190 26.45 -1.62 -17.74
C PRO A 190 27.44 -1.19 -18.83
N ASN A 191 28.71 -1.53 -18.63
CA ASN A 191 29.75 -1.35 -19.65
C ASN A 191 29.36 -2.14 -20.91
N SER A 192 28.86 -1.45 -21.92
CA SER A 192 28.87 -1.92 -23.31
C SER A 192 30.30 -1.79 -23.85
N THR A 193 31.13 -2.78 -23.53
CA THR A 193 32.34 -3.03 -24.31
C THR A 193 31.97 -3.92 -25.49
N VAL A 194 31.59 -3.30 -26.60
CA VAL A 194 31.75 -3.92 -27.92
C VAL A 194 33.24 -3.79 -28.26
N LYS A 195 33.94 -4.91 -28.36
CA LYS A 195 35.26 -4.97 -28.98
C LYS A 195 35.14 -5.75 -30.29
N GLY A 196 35.60 -5.06 -31.35
CA GLY A 196 36.20 -5.52 -32.61
C GLY A 196 35.98 -6.93 -33.07
#